data_AF-A0A7W9GAR9-F1
#
_entry.id   AF-A0A7W9GAR9-F1
#
_cell.length_a   1.000
_cell.length_b   1.000
_cell.length_c   1.000
_cell.angle_alpha   90.00
_cell.angle_beta   90.00
_cell.angle_gamma   90.00
#
_symmetry.space_group_name_H-M   'P 1'
#
loop_
_entity.id
_entity.type
_entity.pdbx_description
1 polymer ?
#
loop_
_entity_poly.entity_id
_entity_poly.type
_entity_poly.pdbx_seq_one_letter_code
_entity_poly.pdbx_strand_id
1 'polypeptide(L)'
;MIDDVLRSMAEKIAAAAPPKWRRAELRGFATGGGGSGHSGLTYEPGSRGGDVDLHAELSAVHTLAGPAGDHLSVELVVEAKGRFEAVVSESLERAHAGGFLYVLDRHALPAEPAAFQPGPAESTQAGDPREAVALLGAYLRERDRVLGRDTYAPPPALPEARRAELAMGLPDDLRALYAHIDGDGGEGLLDRHPWFGLERLVSQSRPENRWWAAGRAWRDHLLNPLITSTGPLLAVRRASDHPGWIPFATSTGGDFLAVDLAPGPGGRSGQVIRMGAHHDGGPAYVADSVTALLRRHVAALRAGSYRVEEGELWIDVEEPAEESRELVVAGADAASMRGMRPGIERLTVLNAPLADFRPLRGAPTLWQITVENVPGADLGPLRDTPVELLDLAMDAIDLWPLAGHATLRLLTLRTASPVDLTPLVSCPRLYGLDLSQATVNDLGVLADLKNLLYLRLRRAQWEELWERAGHPAGLAAAELAAEPPRERAWWWSVDRSYHAPEPSLRTAVKWAADLAGRSADVRTFAGRFARGGSASR
;
A
#
# COMPACT_ATOMS: atom_id res chain seq x y z
N MET A 1 -13.54 -35.48 -0.87
CA MET A 1 -13.23 -34.56 -2.00
C MET A 1 -13.52 -33.13 -1.55
N ILE A 2 -13.11 -32.08 -2.29
CA ILE A 2 -13.36 -30.67 -1.92
C ILE A 2 -14.85 -30.44 -1.59
N ASP A 3 -15.76 -31.05 -2.35
CA ASP A 3 -17.21 -31.04 -2.10
C ASP A 3 -17.63 -31.45 -0.69
N ASP A 4 -16.95 -32.43 -0.08
CA ASP A 4 -17.30 -32.93 1.25
C ASP A 4 -16.87 -31.94 2.33
N VAL A 5 -15.73 -31.28 2.14
CA VAL A 5 -15.25 -30.22 3.05
C VAL A 5 -16.17 -29.00 2.97
N LEU A 6 -16.54 -28.57 1.76
CA LEU A 6 -17.49 -27.48 1.55
C LEU A 6 -18.88 -27.80 2.12
N ARG A 7 -19.34 -29.05 1.99
CA ARG A 7 -20.58 -29.51 2.64
C ARG A 7 -20.49 -29.39 4.16
N SER A 8 -19.37 -29.81 4.75
CA SER A 8 -19.13 -29.68 6.19
C SER A 8 -19.13 -28.22 6.67
N MET A 9 -18.50 -27.32 5.90
CA MET A 9 -18.57 -25.86 6.16
C MET A 9 -20.02 -25.36 6.14
N ALA A 10 -20.80 -25.76 5.13
CA ALA A 10 -22.19 -25.36 5.01
C ALA A 10 -23.06 -25.85 6.19
N GLU A 11 -22.79 -27.05 6.71
CA GLU A 11 -23.46 -27.60 7.90
C GLU A 11 -23.11 -26.79 9.15
N LYS A 12 -21.84 -26.45 9.36
CA LYS A 12 -21.40 -25.60 10.48
C LYS A 12 -22.05 -24.21 10.44
N ILE A 13 -22.03 -23.56 9.27
CA ILE A 13 -22.68 -22.26 9.06
C ILE A 13 -24.18 -22.36 9.35
N ALA A 14 -24.86 -23.37 8.80
CA ALA A 14 -26.29 -23.54 9.02
C ALA A 14 -26.65 -23.83 10.48
N ALA A 15 -25.79 -24.54 11.23
CA ALA A 15 -25.98 -24.84 12.64
C ALA A 15 -25.79 -23.60 13.54
N ALA A 16 -24.91 -22.68 13.15
CA ALA A 16 -24.67 -21.42 13.85
C ALA A 16 -25.64 -20.30 13.45
N ALA A 17 -26.53 -20.56 12.50
CA ALA A 17 -27.37 -19.53 11.91
C ALA A 17 -28.48 -19.05 12.86
N PRO A 18 -28.80 -17.74 12.87
CA PRO A 18 -29.85 -17.19 13.71
C PRO A 18 -31.25 -17.69 13.30
N PRO A 19 -32.25 -17.66 14.20
CA PRO A 19 -33.62 -18.02 13.86
C PRO A 19 -34.15 -17.24 12.66
N LYS A 20 -34.91 -17.90 11.78
CA LYS A 20 -35.54 -17.33 10.57
C LYS A 20 -34.58 -16.90 9.46
N TRP A 21 -33.30 -17.28 9.53
CA TRP A 21 -32.37 -17.10 8.40
C TRP A 21 -32.87 -17.83 7.14
N ARG A 22 -32.44 -17.33 5.98
CA ARG A 22 -32.79 -17.80 4.64
C ARG A 22 -31.55 -18.09 3.82
N ARG A 23 -30.54 -17.23 3.92
CA ARG A 23 -29.29 -17.28 3.17
C ARG A 23 -28.14 -16.87 4.07
N ALA A 24 -26.98 -17.46 3.85
CA ALA A 24 -25.72 -17.04 4.43
C ALA A 24 -24.68 -16.87 3.32
N GLU A 25 -23.80 -15.89 3.44
CA GLU A 25 -22.65 -15.69 2.55
C GLU A 25 -21.37 -15.63 3.37
N LEU A 26 -20.39 -16.45 2.99
CA LEU A 26 -19.06 -16.50 3.57
C LEU A 26 -18.04 -16.03 2.52
N ARG A 27 -17.16 -15.12 2.95
CA ARG A 27 -15.96 -14.68 2.21
C ARG A 27 -14.73 -15.23 2.92
N GLY A 28 -14.28 -16.43 2.51
CA GLY A 28 -13.18 -17.16 3.13
C GLY A 28 -11.88 -17.08 2.34
N PHE A 29 -10.77 -17.32 3.02
CA PHE A 29 -9.46 -17.47 2.39
C PHE A 29 -8.59 -18.49 3.14
N ALA A 30 -7.61 -19.03 2.44
CA ALA A 30 -6.56 -19.87 3.00
C ALA A 30 -5.22 -19.61 2.28
N THR A 31 -4.11 -19.82 2.97
CA THR A 31 -2.75 -19.50 2.51
C THR A 31 -1.81 -20.67 2.71
N GLY A 32 -0.74 -20.74 1.91
CA GLY A 32 0.24 -21.83 1.95
C GLY A 32 0.99 -21.98 3.29
N GLY A 33 1.10 -20.90 4.08
CA GLY A 33 1.73 -20.90 5.40
C GLY A 33 0.86 -21.45 6.54
N GLY A 34 -0.30 -22.05 6.22
CA GLY A 34 -1.27 -22.54 7.22
C GLY A 34 -2.18 -21.45 7.80
N GLY A 35 -2.06 -20.21 7.33
CA GLY A 35 -3.01 -19.15 7.67
C GLY A 35 -4.32 -19.34 6.92
N SER A 36 -5.45 -19.25 7.61
CA SER A 36 -6.78 -19.20 6.98
C SER A 36 -7.73 -18.39 7.84
N GLY A 37 -8.78 -17.86 7.22
CA GLY A 37 -9.76 -17.02 7.89
C GLY A 37 -10.89 -16.60 6.96
N HIS A 38 -11.77 -15.74 7.46
CA HIS A 38 -12.84 -15.17 6.65
C HIS A 38 -13.08 -13.71 7.02
N SER A 39 -13.38 -12.87 6.05
CA SER A 39 -13.63 -11.43 6.26
C SER A 39 -15.08 -11.14 6.69
N GLY A 40 -15.84 -12.17 7.06
CA GLY A 40 -17.17 -12.09 7.66
C GLY A 40 -18.17 -13.04 7.02
N LEU A 41 -19.01 -13.63 7.88
CA LEU A 41 -20.19 -14.41 7.52
C LEU A 41 -21.42 -13.52 7.70
N THR A 42 -22.30 -13.43 6.70
CA THR A 42 -23.53 -12.61 6.78
C THR A 42 -24.76 -13.47 6.59
N TYR A 43 -25.81 -13.26 7.41
CA TYR A 43 -27.08 -13.99 7.32
C TYR A 43 -28.23 -13.08 6.88
N GLU A 44 -29.09 -13.56 6.00
CA GLU A 44 -30.32 -12.86 5.59
C GLU A 44 -31.58 -13.55 6.13
N PRO A 45 -32.60 -12.82 6.63
CA PRO A 45 -32.56 -11.40 6.97
C PRO A 45 -31.78 -11.18 8.28
N GLY A 46 -30.88 -10.20 8.32
CA GLY A 46 -30.22 -9.80 9.58
C GLY A 46 -28.69 -9.76 9.55
N SER A 47 -28.11 -10.00 10.73
CA SER A 47 -26.81 -9.52 11.19
C SER A 47 -25.59 -10.20 10.55
N ARG A 48 -24.41 -9.61 10.79
CA ARG A 48 -23.15 -10.36 10.75
C ARG A 48 -23.29 -11.60 11.65
N GLY A 49 -22.92 -12.74 11.11
CA GLY A 49 -22.76 -13.99 11.84
C GLY A 49 -21.65 -13.87 12.88
N GLY A 50 -21.76 -14.63 13.96
CA GLY A 50 -20.66 -14.77 14.93
C GLY A 50 -19.44 -15.48 14.31
N ASP A 51 -18.37 -15.61 15.09
CA ASP A 51 -17.16 -16.36 14.71
C ASP A 51 -17.47 -17.85 14.62
N VAL A 52 -17.91 -18.30 13.44
CA VAL A 52 -17.95 -19.72 13.10
C VAL A 52 -16.52 -20.13 12.76
N ASP A 53 -15.91 -20.95 13.61
CA ASP A 53 -14.57 -21.46 13.32
C ASP A 53 -14.61 -22.44 12.13
N LEU A 54 -14.04 -21.96 11.02
CA LEU A 54 -13.89 -22.65 9.74
C LEU A 54 -12.42 -22.86 9.36
N HIS A 55 -11.49 -22.64 10.29
CA HIS A 55 -10.05 -22.71 10.02
C HIS A 55 -9.64 -24.09 9.46
N ALA A 56 -10.11 -25.16 10.09
CA ALA A 56 -9.78 -26.52 9.67
C ALA A 56 -10.31 -26.84 8.26
N GLU A 57 -11.55 -26.44 7.95
CA GLU A 57 -12.14 -26.67 6.64
C GLU A 57 -11.48 -25.84 5.54
N LEU A 58 -11.24 -24.55 5.77
CA LEU A 58 -10.58 -23.69 4.80
C LEU A 58 -9.17 -24.18 4.48
N SER A 59 -8.42 -24.61 5.51
CA SER A 59 -7.09 -25.20 5.34
C SER A 59 -7.13 -26.54 4.58
N ALA A 60 -8.16 -27.36 4.82
CA ALA A 60 -8.38 -28.59 4.08
C ALA A 60 -8.76 -28.32 2.61
N VAL A 61 -9.59 -27.31 2.32
CA VAL A 61 -9.91 -26.89 0.94
C VAL A 61 -8.63 -26.48 0.22
N HIS A 62 -7.76 -25.68 0.85
CA HIS A 62 -6.45 -25.30 0.28
C HIS A 62 -5.56 -26.51 -0.01
N THR A 63 -5.41 -27.41 0.96
CA THR A 63 -4.60 -28.62 0.79
C THR A 63 -5.10 -29.49 -0.37
N LEU A 64 -6.42 -29.65 -0.49
CA LEU A 64 -7.06 -30.43 -1.55
C LEU A 64 -7.06 -29.72 -2.91
N ALA A 65 -7.01 -28.39 -2.91
CA ALA A 65 -7.00 -27.58 -4.12
C ALA A 65 -5.71 -27.74 -4.94
N GLY A 66 -4.60 -28.17 -4.31
CA GLY A 66 -3.30 -28.43 -4.92
C GLY A 66 -2.20 -27.47 -4.44
N PRO A 67 -0.91 -27.74 -4.74
CA PRO A 67 0.22 -27.14 -4.02
C PRO A 67 0.74 -25.78 -4.56
N ALA A 68 -0.06 -24.90 -5.17
CA ALA A 68 0.51 -23.84 -6.03
C ALA A 68 0.23 -22.36 -5.67
N GLY A 69 -0.72 -22.04 -4.79
CA GLY A 69 -1.08 -20.65 -4.48
C GLY A 69 -0.78 -20.22 -3.04
N ASP A 70 -0.10 -19.09 -2.88
CA ASP A 70 0.05 -18.40 -1.58
C ASP A 70 -1.30 -17.97 -0.98
N HIS A 71 -2.32 -17.78 -1.83
CA HIS A 71 -3.66 -17.36 -1.43
C HIS A 71 -4.72 -18.09 -2.25
N LEU A 72 -5.74 -18.63 -1.58
CA LEU A 72 -6.90 -19.26 -2.18
C LEU A 72 -8.16 -18.65 -1.58
N SER A 73 -9.03 -18.12 -2.43
CA SER A 73 -10.32 -17.56 -2.04
C SER A 73 -11.42 -18.63 -2.08
N VAL A 74 -12.30 -18.59 -1.09
CA VAL A 74 -13.45 -19.50 -0.95
C VAL A 74 -14.70 -18.67 -0.70
N GLU A 75 -15.51 -18.49 -1.74
CA GLU A 75 -16.82 -17.84 -1.64
C GLU A 75 -17.89 -18.92 -1.49
N LEU A 76 -18.66 -18.89 -0.40
CA LEU A 76 -19.67 -19.91 -0.11
C LEU A 76 -21.01 -19.26 0.21
N VAL A 77 -22.03 -19.65 -0.54
CA VAL A 77 -23.44 -19.28 -0.33
C VAL A 77 -24.18 -20.49 0.22
N VAL A 78 -24.82 -20.33 1.38
CA VAL A 78 -25.59 -21.39 2.04
C VAL A 78 -27.04 -20.96 2.13
N GLU A 79 -27.97 -21.83 1.74
CA GLU A 79 -29.40 -21.60 1.87
C GLU A 79 -29.98 -22.41 3.01
N ALA A 80 -30.91 -21.80 3.77
CA ALA A 80 -31.64 -22.47 4.84
C ALA A 80 -32.39 -23.72 4.37
N LYS A 81 -32.64 -23.86 3.07
CA LYS A 81 -33.25 -25.03 2.42
C LYS A 81 -32.32 -26.24 2.31
N GLY A 82 -31.09 -26.18 2.83
CA GLY A 82 -30.14 -27.29 2.81
C GLY A 82 -29.36 -27.39 1.50
N ARG A 83 -29.13 -26.25 0.83
CA ARG A 83 -28.34 -26.16 -0.41
C ARG A 83 -27.16 -25.24 -0.20
N PHE A 84 -26.07 -25.52 -0.90
CA PHE A 84 -24.93 -24.61 -0.96
C PHE A 84 -24.40 -24.48 -2.39
N GLU A 85 -23.81 -23.33 -2.67
CA GLU A 85 -23.01 -23.04 -3.86
C GLU A 85 -21.68 -22.44 -3.40
N ALA A 86 -20.58 -22.87 -3.99
CA ALA A 86 -19.27 -22.35 -3.65
C ALA A 86 -18.42 -22.09 -4.90
N VAL A 87 -17.50 -21.15 -4.78
CA VAL A 87 -16.43 -20.91 -5.73
C VAL A 87 -15.10 -20.96 -4.99
N VAL A 88 -14.15 -21.69 -5.58
CA VAL A 88 -12.77 -21.79 -5.10
C VAL A 88 -11.85 -21.38 -6.24
N SER A 89 -11.01 -20.38 -6.00
CA SER A 89 -10.11 -19.78 -7.01
C SER A 89 -8.90 -19.11 -6.34
N GLU A 90 -7.75 -19.09 -7.01
CA GLU A 90 -6.57 -18.33 -6.60
C GLU A 90 -6.57 -16.91 -7.21
N SER A 91 -7.37 -16.70 -8.25
CA SER A 91 -7.38 -15.47 -9.05
C SER A 91 -8.66 -14.64 -8.90
N LEU A 92 -9.79 -15.25 -8.56
CA LEU A 92 -11.08 -14.59 -8.36
C LEU A 92 -11.40 -14.45 -6.87
N GLU A 93 -11.57 -13.21 -6.44
CA GLU A 93 -11.86 -12.89 -5.04
C GLU A 93 -12.85 -11.73 -4.89
N ARG A 94 -13.32 -11.50 -3.67
CA ARG A 94 -14.17 -10.35 -3.35
C ARG A 94 -13.35 -9.06 -3.31
N ALA A 95 -13.81 -8.04 -4.03
CA ALA A 95 -13.18 -6.72 -3.97
C ALA A 95 -13.55 -5.97 -2.67
N HIS A 96 -12.64 -5.15 -2.14
CA HIS A 96 -12.86 -4.37 -0.91
C HIS A 96 -14.04 -3.41 -1.02
N ALA A 97 -14.21 -2.76 -2.18
CA ALA A 97 -15.28 -1.80 -2.43
C ALA A 97 -16.59 -2.45 -2.93
N GLY A 98 -16.74 -3.77 -2.72
CA GLY A 98 -17.85 -4.58 -3.24
C GLY A 98 -17.64 -4.98 -4.70
N GLY A 99 -18.18 -6.14 -5.08
CA GLY A 99 -17.92 -6.74 -6.39
C GLY A 99 -16.86 -7.85 -6.34
N PHE A 100 -16.22 -8.11 -7.48
CA PHE A 100 -15.23 -9.17 -7.64
C PHE A 100 -14.00 -8.69 -8.39
N LEU A 101 -12.82 -9.05 -7.89
CA LEU A 101 -11.53 -8.81 -8.52
C LEU A 101 -11.04 -10.12 -9.15
N TYR A 102 -10.59 -10.06 -10.40
CA TYR A 102 -9.92 -11.15 -11.08
C TYR A 102 -8.47 -10.76 -11.39
N VAL A 103 -7.53 -11.57 -10.92
CA VAL A 103 -6.08 -11.40 -11.12
C VAL A 103 -5.65 -12.16 -12.37
N LEU A 104 -5.21 -11.45 -13.40
CA LEU A 104 -4.69 -12.06 -14.63
C LEU A 104 -3.19 -12.32 -14.54
N ASP A 105 -2.43 -11.40 -13.96
CA ASP A 105 -0.98 -11.51 -13.78
C ASP A 105 -0.52 -10.74 -12.53
N ARG A 106 -0.14 -11.48 -11.48
CA ARG A 106 0.38 -10.94 -10.21
C ARG A 106 1.79 -10.35 -10.32
N HIS A 107 2.50 -10.62 -11.42
CA HIS A 107 3.87 -10.18 -11.65
C HIS A 107 3.93 -8.93 -12.54
N ALA A 108 2.84 -8.60 -13.23
CA ALA A 108 2.70 -7.36 -14.00
C ALA A 108 2.46 -6.17 -13.06
N LEU A 109 3.55 -5.63 -12.51
CA LEU A 109 3.52 -4.48 -11.58
C LEU A 109 3.91 -3.18 -12.29
N PRO A 110 3.23 -2.06 -11.97
CA PRO A 110 3.66 -0.74 -12.44
C PRO A 110 4.97 -0.34 -11.76
N ALA A 111 5.83 0.39 -12.47
CA ALA A 111 7.04 0.95 -11.88
C ALA A 111 6.71 1.88 -10.71
N GLU A 112 7.45 1.83 -9.61
CA GLU A 112 7.26 2.74 -8.47
C GLU A 112 7.60 4.20 -8.81
N PRO A 113 7.06 5.19 -8.07
CA PRO A 113 7.36 6.60 -8.30
C PRO A 113 8.86 6.93 -8.34
N ALA A 114 9.65 6.29 -7.47
CA ALA A 114 11.11 6.47 -7.40
C ALA A 114 11.86 6.17 -8.70
N ALA A 115 11.32 5.29 -9.57
CA ALA A 115 11.93 4.99 -10.88
C ALA A 115 11.99 6.22 -11.80
N PHE A 116 11.17 7.23 -11.53
CA PHE A 116 11.05 8.45 -12.33
C PHE A 116 11.56 9.71 -11.62
N GLN A 117 12.02 9.59 -10.36
CA GLN A 117 12.55 10.72 -9.62
C GLN A 117 14.02 10.95 -10.00
N PRO A 118 14.43 12.21 -10.26
CA PRO A 118 15.83 12.54 -10.46
C PRO A 118 16.65 12.28 -9.18
N GLY A 119 17.97 12.14 -9.35
CA GLY A 119 18.91 12.08 -8.23
C GLY A 119 19.06 13.43 -7.51
N PRO A 120 19.90 13.49 -6.47
CA PRO A 120 20.07 14.68 -5.65
C PRO A 120 20.63 15.84 -6.47
N ALA A 121 20.12 17.05 -6.20
CA ALA A 121 20.71 18.28 -6.74
C ALA A 121 22.12 18.52 -6.16
N GLU A 122 22.35 18.12 -4.90
CA GLU A 122 23.65 18.16 -4.25
C GLU A 122 24.36 16.80 -4.38
N SER A 123 25.45 16.75 -5.15
CA SER A 123 26.21 15.51 -5.36
C SER A 123 27.28 15.24 -4.29
N THR A 124 27.50 16.17 -3.36
CA THR A 124 28.47 15.99 -2.27
C THR A 124 27.93 15.01 -1.25
N GLN A 125 28.75 14.04 -0.85
CA GLN A 125 28.39 13.10 0.20
C GLN A 125 28.28 13.81 1.55
N ALA A 126 27.32 13.39 2.36
CA ALA A 126 27.10 13.90 3.70
C ALA A 126 28.08 13.31 4.73
N GLY A 127 28.24 14.03 5.85
CA GLY A 127 28.98 13.55 7.03
C GLY A 127 30.44 14.00 7.09
N ASP A 128 31.00 13.98 8.29
CA ASP A 128 32.42 14.23 8.55
C ASP A 128 33.02 13.02 9.28
N PRO A 129 33.94 12.25 8.67
CA PRO A 129 34.48 11.04 9.26
C PRO A 129 35.27 11.29 10.56
N ARG A 130 35.94 12.44 10.68
CA ARG A 130 36.71 12.76 11.90
C ARG A 130 35.77 13.12 13.04
N GLU A 131 34.74 13.91 12.72
CA GLU A 131 33.72 14.28 13.71
C GLU A 131 32.92 13.06 14.17
N ALA A 132 32.54 12.15 13.26
CA ALA A 132 31.80 10.95 13.60
C ALA A 132 32.52 10.07 14.63
N VAL A 133 33.83 9.86 14.46
CA VAL A 133 34.66 9.11 15.42
C VAL A 133 34.74 9.83 16.77
N ALA A 134 34.91 11.15 16.76
CA ALA A 134 34.93 11.94 17.99
C ALA A 134 33.58 11.87 18.73
N LEU A 135 32.47 11.91 17.99
CA LEU A 135 31.12 11.79 18.52
C LEU A 135 30.82 10.40 19.06
N LEU A 136 31.28 9.32 18.41
CA LEU A 136 31.16 7.96 18.95
C LEU A 136 31.84 7.85 20.32
N GLY A 137 33.07 8.36 20.44
CA GLY A 137 33.76 8.40 21.73
C GLY A 137 33.04 9.24 22.78
N ALA A 138 32.45 10.38 22.38
CA ALA A 138 31.64 11.19 23.28
C ALA A 138 30.36 10.48 23.72
N TYR A 139 29.68 9.81 22.79
CA TYR A 139 28.46 9.05 23.04
C TYR A 139 28.68 7.97 24.09
N LEU A 140 29.72 7.14 23.92
CA LEU A 140 30.04 6.06 24.86
C LEU A 140 30.28 6.61 26.28
N ARG A 141 31.07 7.69 26.42
CA ARG A 141 31.32 8.33 27.72
C ARG A 141 30.04 8.89 28.36
N GLU A 142 29.18 9.53 27.59
CA GLU A 142 27.91 10.05 28.11
C GLU A 142 26.96 8.91 28.51
N ARG A 143 26.90 7.83 27.73
CA ARG A 143 26.15 6.62 28.06
C ARG A 143 26.62 6.02 29.38
N ASP A 144 27.93 5.85 29.56
CA ASP A 144 28.48 5.26 30.78
C ASP A 144 28.21 6.12 32.01
N ARG A 145 28.28 7.46 31.85
CA ARG A 145 27.87 8.42 32.88
C ARG A 145 26.40 8.27 33.24
N VAL A 146 25.52 8.12 32.25
CA VAL A 146 24.07 8.01 32.46
C VAL A 146 23.69 6.67 33.10
N LEU A 147 24.29 5.57 32.65
CA LEU A 147 24.01 4.23 33.17
C LEU A 147 24.76 3.91 34.47
N GLY A 148 25.76 4.72 34.84
CA GLY A 148 26.60 4.48 36.01
C GLY A 148 27.47 3.22 35.90
N ARG A 149 27.76 2.76 34.68
CA ARG A 149 28.57 1.57 34.40
C ARG A 149 29.41 1.77 33.13
N ASP A 150 30.64 1.27 33.17
CA ASP A 150 31.59 1.24 32.04
C ASP A 150 32.06 -0.20 31.81
N THR A 151 31.09 -1.09 31.56
CA THR A 151 31.32 -2.53 31.38
C THR A 151 31.18 -2.97 29.94
N TYR A 152 30.74 -2.07 29.06
CA TYR A 152 30.51 -2.39 27.66
C TYR A 152 31.82 -2.37 26.87
N ALA A 153 32.13 -3.50 26.25
CA ALA A 153 33.25 -3.63 25.33
C ALA A 153 32.68 -3.84 23.91
N PRO A 154 32.81 -2.87 22.99
CA PRO A 154 32.34 -3.04 21.62
C PRO A 154 33.18 -4.12 20.89
N PRO A 155 32.58 -4.83 19.92
CA PRO A 155 33.33 -5.72 19.03
C PRO A 155 34.49 -4.97 18.35
N PRO A 156 35.72 -5.53 18.33
CA PRO A 156 36.85 -4.86 17.71
C PRO A 156 36.67 -4.77 16.20
N ALA A 157 37.22 -3.72 15.59
CA ALA A 157 37.23 -3.59 14.14
C ALA A 157 37.86 -4.82 13.45
N LEU A 158 37.29 -5.23 12.33
CA LEU A 158 37.84 -6.28 11.47
C LEU A 158 39.24 -5.91 10.96
N PRO A 159 40.08 -6.90 10.60
CA PRO A 159 41.36 -6.66 9.92
C PRO A 159 41.20 -5.77 8.69
N GLU A 160 42.16 -4.88 8.45
CA GLU A 160 42.06 -3.82 7.44
C GLU A 160 41.68 -4.32 6.05
N ALA A 161 42.29 -5.42 5.58
CA ALA A 161 41.99 -6.00 4.27
C ALA A 161 40.51 -6.44 4.16
N ARG A 162 40.00 -7.12 5.19
CA ARG A 162 38.61 -7.59 5.23
C ARG A 162 37.62 -6.43 5.37
N ARG A 163 37.96 -5.44 6.20
CA ARG A 163 37.17 -4.22 6.36
C ARG A 163 37.08 -3.43 5.06
N ALA A 164 38.18 -3.26 4.33
CA ALA A 164 38.22 -2.53 3.07
C ALA A 164 37.36 -3.19 1.97
N GLU A 165 37.33 -4.53 1.95
CA GLU A 165 36.46 -5.30 1.06
C GLU A 165 34.97 -5.06 1.39
N LEU A 166 34.58 -5.24 2.66
CA LEU A 166 33.17 -5.22 3.07
C LEU A 166 32.57 -3.81 3.17
N ALA A 167 33.39 -2.80 3.49
CA ALA A 167 32.93 -1.41 3.63
C ALA A 167 32.96 -0.61 2.31
N MET A 168 33.22 -1.28 1.18
CA MET A 168 33.23 -0.65 -0.13
C MET A 168 31.86 -0.04 -0.45
N GLY A 169 31.86 1.24 -0.84
CA GLY A 169 30.63 1.97 -1.17
C GLY A 169 29.88 2.57 0.02
N LEU A 170 30.31 2.32 1.27
CA LEU A 170 29.76 3.02 2.44
C LEU A 170 30.19 4.49 2.49
N PRO A 171 29.34 5.38 3.05
CA PRO A 171 29.72 6.78 3.23
C PRO A 171 30.91 6.90 4.19
N ASP A 172 31.67 7.97 4.02
CA ASP A 172 32.98 8.16 4.66
C ASP A 172 32.89 8.13 6.18
N ASP A 173 31.82 8.72 6.74
CA ASP A 173 31.61 8.77 8.17
C ASP A 173 31.27 7.41 8.77
N LEU A 174 30.36 6.64 8.18
CA LEU A 174 30.07 5.26 8.62
C LEU A 174 31.30 4.36 8.48
N ARG A 175 32.04 4.48 7.37
CA ARG A 175 33.28 3.73 7.15
C ARG A 175 34.34 4.05 8.20
N ALA A 176 34.43 5.30 8.65
CA ALA A 176 35.34 5.71 9.73
C ALA A 176 34.96 5.10 11.08
N LEU A 177 33.67 4.91 11.37
CA LEU A 177 33.22 4.22 12.58
C LEU A 177 33.64 2.74 12.55
N TYR A 178 33.44 2.05 11.42
CA TYR A 178 33.86 0.65 11.24
C TYR A 178 35.39 0.44 11.30
N ALA A 179 36.19 1.50 11.15
CA ALA A 179 37.63 1.43 11.38
C ALA A 179 37.99 1.29 12.87
N HIS A 180 37.04 1.57 13.78
CA HIS A 180 37.24 1.56 15.23
C HIS A 180 36.51 0.39 15.91
N ILE A 181 35.25 0.13 15.55
CA ILE A 181 34.44 -0.98 16.11
C ILE A 181 33.62 -1.68 15.03
N ASP A 182 33.39 -2.99 15.14
CA ASP A 182 32.61 -3.77 14.16
C ASP A 182 31.15 -3.96 14.59
N GLY A 183 30.40 -2.86 14.57
CA GLY A 183 29.04 -2.81 15.12
C GLY A 183 29.05 -2.68 16.65
N ASP A 184 27.88 -2.86 17.25
CA ASP A 184 27.71 -2.68 18.70
C ASP A 184 27.55 -3.98 19.51
N GLY A 185 27.59 -5.13 18.86
CA GLY A 185 27.42 -6.43 19.53
C GLY A 185 25.99 -6.73 20.00
N GLY A 186 25.00 -5.93 19.56
CA GLY A 186 23.60 -6.11 19.94
C GLY A 186 23.09 -5.13 21.00
N GLU A 187 23.91 -4.19 21.47
CA GLU A 187 23.52 -3.25 22.54
C GLU A 187 22.45 -2.24 22.14
N GLY A 188 22.29 -1.94 20.85
CA GLY A 188 21.31 -0.94 20.42
C GLY A 188 21.77 0.50 20.68
N LEU A 189 23.02 0.82 20.36
CA LEU A 189 23.60 2.16 20.60
C LEU A 189 22.92 3.28 19.79
N LEU A 190 22.19 2.94 18.74
CA LEU A 190 21.53 3.91 17.86
C LEU A 190 20.04 3.95 18.16
N ASP A 191 19.69 4.45 19.35
CA ASP A 191 18.30 4.48 19.83
C ASP A 191 17.61 3.12 19.71
N ARG A 192 18.21 2.10 20.35
CA ARG A 192 17.73 0.71 20.36
C ARG A 192 17.70 0.03 18.99
N HIS A 193 18.43 0.59 18.02
CA HIS A 193 18.76 -0.11 16.79
C HIS A 193 20.17 -0.72 16.93
N PRO A 194 20.29 -2.02 17.28
CA PRO A 194 21.56 -2.73 17.18
C PRO A 194 22.31 -2.47 15.89
N TRP A 195 23.49 -1.87 16.02
CA TRP A 195 24.39 -1.58 14.91
C TRP A 195 25.10 -2.86 14.44
N PHE A 196 24.91 -3.20 13.17
CA PHE A 196 25.47 -4.40 12.56
C PHE A 196 26.99 -4.36 12.48
N GLY A 197 27.62 -5.51 12.69
CA GLY A 197 28.95 -5.77 12.13
C GLY A 197 28.90 -5.85 10.59
N LEU A 198 30.04 -5.62 9.93
CA LEU A 198 30.13 -5.49 8.47
C LEU A 198 29.61 -6.73 7.71
N GLU A 199 29.85 -7.93 8.21
CA GLU A 199 29.37 -9.15 7.54
C GLU A 199 27.83 -9.23 7.53
N ARG A 200 27.20 -8.83 8.63
CA ARG A 200 25.73 -8.75 8.71
C ARG A 200 25.20 -7.64 7.82
N LEU A 201 25.84 -6.46 7.79
CA LEU A 201 25.47 -5.37 6.89
C LEU A 201 25.47 -5.84 5.43
N VAL A 202 26.56 -6.49 4.98
CA VAL A 202 26.67 -6.99 3.61
C VAL A 202 25.61 -8.05 3.33
N SER A 203 25.37 -8.97 4.28
CA SER A 203 24.31 -9.96 4.16
C SER A 203 22.93 -9.32 4.00
N GLN A 204 22.58 -8.36 4.86
CA GLN A 204 21.29 -7.66 4.84
C GLN A 204 21.12 -6.73 3.63
N SER A 205 22.21 -6.33 2.98
CA SER A 205 22.17 -5.51 1.77
C SER A 205 21.85 -6.30 0.51
N ARG A 206 21.87 -7.64 0.55
CA ARG A 206 21.58 -8.49 -0.60
C ARG A 206 20.06 -8.54 -0.87
N PRO A 207 19.61 -8.40 -2.14
CA PRO A 207 18.18 -8.39 -2.48
C PRO A 207 17.38 -9.55 -1.89
N GLU A 208 17.93 -10.77 -1.89
CA GLU A 208 17.28 -11.97 -1.35
C GLU A 208 17.01 -11.93 0.16
N ASN A 209 17.72 -11.06 0.90
CA ASN A 209 17.57 -10.91 2.36
C ASN A 209 16.72 -9.69 2.74
N ARG A 210 16.29 -8.86 1.77
CA ARG A 210 15.47 -7.66 1.99
C ARG A 210 13.99 -8.03 2.10
N TRP A 211 13.64 -8.86 3.06
CA TRP A 211 12.28 -9.36 3.24
C TRP A 211 11.25 -8.24 3.48
N TRP A 212 11.67 -7.08 4.00
CA TRP A 212 10.82 -5.90 4.13
C TRP A 212 10.36 -5.36 2.75
N ALA A 213 11.19 -5.50 1.72
CA ALA A 213 10.85 -5.14 0.34
C ALA A 213 9.86 -6.13 -0.28
N ALA A 214 9.87 -7.39 0.18
CA ALA A 214 8.95 -8.43 -0.25
C ALA A 214 7.55 -8.28 0.39
N GLY A 215 7.40 -7.41 1.39
CA GLY A 215 6.15 -7.21 2.13
C GLY A 215 5.05 -6.48 1.36
N ARG A 216 5.41 -5.71 0.32
CA ARG A 216 4.42 -4.99 -0.48
C ARG A 216 3.76 -5.93 -1.47
N ALA A 217 2.50 -6.28 -1.20
CA ALA A 217 1.76 -7.18 -2.06
C ALA A 217 1.52 -6.55 -3.44
N TRP A 218 1.39 -7.38 -4.47
CA TRP A 218 1.02 -6.92 -5.82
C TRP A 218 -0.23 -6.01 -5.81
N ARG A 219 -1.17 -6.26 -4.88
CA ARG A 219 -2.37 -5.42 -4.64
C ARG A 219 -2.01 -4.00 -4.28
N ASP A 220 -1.02 -3.79 -3.42
CA ASP A 220 -0.63 -2.43 -3.03
C ASP A 220 0.05 -1.70 -4.19
N HIS A 221 0.75 -2.41 -5.08
CA HIS A 221 1.32 -1.80 -6.30
C HIS A 221 0.24 -1.36 -7.29
N LEU A 222 -0.85 -2.11 -7.41
CA LEU A 222 -1.92 -1.79 -8.35
C LEU A 222 -2.97 -0.84 -7.75
N LEU A 223 -3.46 -1.13 -6.55
CA LEU A 223 -4.66 -0.52 -5.96
C LEU A 223 -4.34 0.57 -4.93
N ASN A 224 -3.23 0.46 -4.21
CA ASN A 224 -2.80 1.45 -3.20
C ASN A 224 -1.41 2.04 -3.53
N PRO A 225 -1.18 2.62 -4.71
CA PRO A 225 0.17 2.90 -5.20
C PRO A 225 0.84 4.15 -4.63
N LEU A 226 0.17 4.88 -3.73
CA LEU A 226 0.76 6.06 -3.11
C LEU A 226 1.91 5.62 -2.19
N ILE A 227 3.12 6.01 -2.55
CA ILE A 227 4.28 5.95 -1.68
C ILE A 227 4.67 7.39 -1.37
N THR A 228 4.82 7.68 -0.08
CA THR A 228 5.24 8.99 0.45
C THR A 228 6.62 8.88 1.08
N SER A 229 7.11 9.97 1.68
CA SER A 229 8.34 9.96 2.46
C SER A 229 8.29 11.07 3.48
N THR A 230 8.77 10.87 4.70
CA THR A 230 8.77 11.93 5.71
C THR A 230 10.12 12.67 5.79
N GLY A 231 10.14 13.86 6.38
CA GLY A 231 11.34 14.72 6.48
C GLY A 231 11.41 15.90 5.52
N PRO A 232 12.61 16.39 5.14
CA PRO A 232 12.73 17.48 4.19
C PRO A 232 12.11 17.14 2.82
N LEU A 233 11.58 18.16 2.13
CA LEU A 233 10.87 17.96 0.87
C LEU A 233 11.75 17.25 -0.16
N LEU A 234 11.25 16.13 -0.70
CA LEU A 234 11.91 15.35 -1.75
C LEU A 234 13.31 14.82 -1.35
N ALA A 235 13.62 14.74 -0.05
CA ALA A 235 14.91 14.24 0.42
C ALA A 235 15.11 12.76 0.13
N VAL A 236 14.06 11.96 0.34
CA VAL A 236 14.08 10.52 0.12
C VAL A 236 13.26 10.20 -1.12
N ARG A 237 13.69 9.20 -1.90
CA ARG A 237 12.87 8.70 -3.02
C ARG A 237 11.62 8.00 -2.49
N ARG A 238 10.51 8.14 -3.22
CA ARG A 238 9.22 7.49 -2.92
C ARG A 238 9.24 6.08 -3.50
N ALA A 239 9.92 5.18 -2.79
CA ALA A 239 10.05 3.76 -3.11
C ALA A 239 9.78 2.94 -1.85
N SER A 240 9.33 1.69 -2.02
CA SER A 240 9.26 0.75 -0.90
C SER A 240 10.61 0.11 -0.61
N ASP A 241 11.48 0.04 -1.61
CA ASP A 241 12.86 -0.40 -1.46
C ASP A 241 13.78 0.21 -2.52
N HIS A 242 15.08 0.29 -2.22
CA HIS A 242 16.08 0.71 -3.20
C HIS A 242 17.45 0.05 -2.93
N PRO A 243 18.17 -0.43 -3.95
CA PRO A 243 19.50 -1.04 -3.79
C PRO A 243 20.56 -0.12 -3.17
N GLY A 244 20.38 1.19 -3.34
CA GLY A 244 21.22 2.23 -2.72
C GLY A 244 20.90 2.52 -1.25
N TRP A 245 19.90 1.87 -0.65
CA TRP A 245 19.58 2.03 0.77
C TRP A 245 20.22 0.88 1.55
N ILE A 246 21.35 1.19 2.19
CA ILE A 246 22.21 0.21 2.85
C ILE A 246 21.86 0.14 4.34
N PRO A 247 21.18 -0.92 4.81
CA PRO A 247 20.78 -1.04 6.21
C PRO A 247 22.03 -1.31 7.07
N PHE A 248 22.20 -0.55 8.14
CA PHE A 248 23.32 -0.70 9.06
C PHE A 248 22.88 -0.96 10.51
N ALA A 249 21.61 -0.73 10.86
CA ALA A 249 21.09 -1.10 12.18
C ALA A 249 19.63 -1.55 12.09
N THR A 250 19.15 -2.35 13.04
CA THR A 250 17.74 -2.80 13.12
C THR A 250 17.18 -2.60 14.50
N SER A 251 15.92 -2.19 14.62
CA SER A 251 15.15 -2.30 15.84
C SER A 251 14.67 -3.74 16.06
N THR A 252 14.20 -4.05 17.27
CA THR A 252 13.54 -5.31 17.60
C THR A 252 12.18 -5.48 16.90
N GLY A 253 11.61 -4.40 16.36
CA GLY A 253 10.35 -4.39 15.60
C GLY A 253 10.52 -4.65 14.10
N GLY A 254 11.74 -4.80 13.59
CA GLY A 254 11.98 -4.99 12.14
C GLY A 254 12.05 -3.72 11.32
N ASP A 255 12.25 -2.56 11.98
CA ASP A 255 12.65 -1.32 11.31
C ASP A 255 14.17 -1.23 11.22
N PHE A 256 14.67 -0.63 10.16
CA PHE A 256 16.09 -0.49 9.88
C PHE A 256 16.46 0.98 9.80
N LEU A 257 17.62 1.32 10.35
CA LEU A 257 18.35 2.50 9.93
C LEU A 257 19.20 2.12 8.71
N ALA A 258 19.07 2.90 7.65
CA ALA A 258 19.84 2.73 6.43
C ALA A 258 20.53 4.03 6.04
N VAL A 259 21.72 3.92 5.46
CA VAL A 259 22.34 5.04 4.74
C VAL A 259 21.79 5.06 3.32
N ASP A 260 21.31 6.21 2.89
CA ASP A 260 20.72 6.44 1.58
C ASP A 260 21.78 6.98 0.61
N LEU A 261 22.26 6.10 -0.27
CA LEU A 261 23.21 6.41 -1.34
C LEU A 261 22.52 6.79 -2.66
N ALA A 262 21.19 6.80 -2.68
CA ALA A 262 20.39 7.15 -3.84
C ALA A 262 19.21 8.05 -3.44
N PRO A 263 19.50 9.23 -2.87
CA PRO A 263 18.47 10.13 -2.37
C PRO A 263 17.60 10.70 -3.49
N GLY A 264 16.51 11.33 -3.08
CA GLY A 264 15.68 12.16 -3.95
C GLY A 264 16.33 13.51 -4.26
N PRO A 265 15.70 14.34 -5.08
CA PRO A 265 16.29 15.61 -5.54
C PRO A 265 16.57 16.63 -4.45
N GLY A 266 15.84 16.57 -3.33
CA GLY A 266 16.07 17.43 -2.16
C GLY A 266 16.99 16.82 -1.12
N GLY A 267 17.58 15.65 -1.38
CA GLY A 267 18.38 14.90 -0.42
C GLY A 267 19.85 14.91 -0.74
N ARG A 268 20.62 14.16 0.06
CA ARG A 268 22.08 14.06 -0.08
C ARG A 268 22.58 12.65 0.19
N SER A 269 23.52 12.20 -0.63
CA SER A 269 24.08 10.84 -0.51
C SER A 269 24.74 10.66 0.86
N GLY A 270 24.41 9.60 1.57
CA GLY A 270 24.89 9.33 2.93
C GLY A 270 23.97 9.86 4.04
N GLN A 271 22.83 10.49 3.71
CA GLN A 271 21.78 10.75 4.69
C GLN A 271 21.26 9.44 5.31
N VAL A 272 20.74 9.51 6.53
CA VAL A 272 20.17 8.37 7.23
C VAL A 272 18.66 8.39 7.06
N ILE A 273 18.11 7.24 6.68
CA ILE A 273 16.67 7.01 6.58
C ILE A 273 16.27 5.83 7.47
N ARG A 274 14.99 5.75 7.77
CA ARG A 274 14.33 4.63 8.42
C ARG A 274 13.38 3.98 7.43
N MET A 275 13.41 2.66 7.38
CA MET A 275 12.64 1.79 6.47
C MET A 275 12.35 0.46 7.18
N GLY A 276 11.47 -0.39 6.65
CA GLY A 276 11.19 -1.71 7.23
C GLY A 276 9.70 -1.95 7.46
N ALA A 277 9.40 -2.86 8.39
CA ALA A 277 8.08 -3.46 8.56
C ALA A 277 6.94 -2.49 8.92
N HIS A 278 7.24 -1.32 9.49
CA HIS A 278 6.22 -0.32 9.86
C HIS A 278 6.19 0.90 8.92
N HIS A 279 6.85 0.81 7.77
CA HIS A 279 7.02 1.92 6.83
C HIS A 279 6.31 1.65 5.50
N ASP A 280 5.10 1.07 5.54
CA ASP A 280 4.28 0.73 4.37
C ASP A 280 3.93 1.96 3.51
N GLY A 281 3.82 3.14 4.15
CA GLY A 281 3.60 4.42 3.49
C GLY A 281 4.84 5.01 2.81
N GLY A 282 6.01 4.39 2.97
CA GLY A 282 7.31 4.81 2.44
C GLY A 282 8.35 5.17 3.52
N PRO A 283 9.60 5.43 3.11
CA PRO A 283 10.73 5.64 4.02
C PRO A 283 10.64 6.99 4.77
N ALA A 284 11.22 7.03 5.97
CA ALA A 284 11.30 8.23 6.78
C ALA A 284 12.73 8.79 6.82
N TYR A 285 12.90 10.09 6.61
CA TYR A 285 14.19 10.74 6.85
C TYR A 285 14.53 10.75 8.33
N VAL A 286 15.78 10.44 8.69
CA VAL A 286 16.25 10.44 10.07
C VAL A 286 17.25 11.56 10.32
N ALA A 287 18.30 11.67 9.50
CA ALA A 287 19.35 12.66 9.70
C ALA A 287 20.15 12.93 8.43
N ASP A 288 20.80 14.09 8.35
CA ASP A 288 21.63 14.48 7.19
C ASP A 288 22.81 13.55 6.95
N SER A 289 23.25 12.79 7.96
CA SER A 289 24.39 11.85 7.92
C SER A 289 24.46 11.02 9.20
N VAL A 290 25.30 9.98 9.22
CA VAL A 290 25.60 9.24 10.47
C VAL A 290 26.27 10.16 11.50
N THR A 291 27.11 11.08 11.03
CA THR A 291 27.69 12.15 11.86
C THR A 291 26.60 12.98 12.55
N ALA A 292 25.58 13.42 11.80
CA ALA A 292 24.49 14.22 12.34
C ALA A 292 23.60 13.44 13.31
N LEU A 293 23.36 12.16 13.04
CA LEU A 293 22.66 11.26 13.96
C LEU A 293 23.37 11.17 15.31
N LEU A 294 24.68 10.84 15.31
CA LEU A 294 25.48 10.78 16.54
C LEU A 294 25.51 12.12 17.27
N ARG A 295 25.57 13.24 16.53
CA ARG A 295 25.55 14.59 17.13
C ARG A 295 24.26 14.84 17.90
N ARG A 296 23.11 14.46 17.34
CA ARG A 296 21.80 14.56 18.01
C ARG A 296 21.74 13.70 19.27
N HIS A 297 22.24 12.47 19.21
CA HIS A 297 22.26 11.56 20.36
C HIS A 297 23.14 12.11 21.50
N VAL A 298 24.37 12.54 21.19
CA VAL A 298 25.27 13.14 22.17
C VAL A 298 24.68 14.41 22.78
N ALA A 299 24.03 15.25 21.97
CA ALA A 299 23.36 16.45 22.46
C ALA A 299 22.21 16.12 23.42
N ALA A 300 21.36 15.15 23.08
CA ALA A 300 20.25 14.71 23.93
C ALA A 300 20.75 14.16 25.29
N LEU A 301 21.79 13.31 25.29
CA LEU A 301 22.38 12.78 26.52
C LEU A 301 22.96 13.88 27.43
N ARG A 302 23.59 14.90 26.84
CA ARG A 302 24.12 16.05 27.57
C ARG A 302 23.03 16.98 28.10
N ALA A 303 21.93 17.10 27.36
CA ALA A 303 20.79 17.92 27.74
C ALA A 303 19.88 17.26 28.79
N GLY A 304 20.05 15.96 29.05
CA GLY A 304 19.14 15.22 29.93
C GLY A 304 17.85 14.76 29.22
N SER A 305 17.80 14.83 27.89
CA SER A 305 16.68 14.36 27.06
C SER A 305 16.79 12.86 26.84
N TYR A 306 16.61 12.10 27.93
CA TYR A 306 16.63 10.66 27.93
C TYR A 306 15.84 10.11 29.13
N ARG A 307 15.47 8.84 29.05
CA ARG A 307 14.96 8.07 30.19
C ARG A 307 15.73 6.75 30.33
N VAL A 308 15.83 6.26 31.55
CA VAL A 308 16.45 4.97 31.87
C VAL A 308 15.41 4.10 32.57
N GLU A 309 15.09 2.96 31.98
CA GLU A 309 14.10 2.02 32.50
C GLU A 309 14.68 0.61 32.48
N GLU A 310 14.64 -0.09 33.62
CA GLU A 310 15.16 -1.47 33.75
C GLU A 310 16.63 -1.65 33.29
N GLY A 311 17.42 -0.56 33.31
CA GLY A 311 18.82 -0.56 32.85
C GLY A 311 19.02 -0.26 31.36
N GLU A 312 17.92 -0.05 30.63
CA GLU A 312 17.89 0.33 29.22
C GLU A 312 17.83 1.85 29.05
N LEU A 313 18.61 2.37 28.11
CA LEU A 313 18.69 3.80 27.80
C LEU A 313 17.79 4.14 26.60
N TRP A 314 16.94 5.15 26.80
CA TRP A 314 16.07 5.70 25.78
C TRP A 314 16.45 7.15 25.53
N ILE A 315 16.82 7.48 24.29
CA ILE A 315 17.26 8.82 23.94
C ILE A 315 16.09 9.56 23.31
N ASP A 316 15.62 10.60 23.97
CA ASP A 316 14.51 11.41 23.46
C ASP A 316 15.08 12.44 22.47
N VAL A 317 15.36 11.97 21.26
CA VAL A 317 15.71 12.86 20.16
C VAL A 317 14.42 13.38 19.56
N GLU A 318 14.16 14.68 19.72
CA GLU A 318 13.02 15.32 19.07
C GLU A 318 13.18 15.16 17.55
N GLU A 319 12.33 14.32 16.95
CA GLU A 319 12.14 14.28 15.50
C GLU A 319 11.46 15.60 15.10
N PRO A 320 11.85 16.22 13.97
CA PRO A 320 11.20 17.45 13.52
C PRO A 320 9.69 17.21 13.46
N ALA A 321 8.89 18.10 14.05
CA ALA A 321 7.45 17.99 14.03
C ALA A 321 6.98 17.80 12.57
N GLU A 322 6.34 16.67 12.29
CA GLU A 322 5.80 16.40 10.97
C GLU A 322 4.61 17.33 10.74
N GLU A 323 4.80 18.38 9.94
CA GLU A 323 3.66 19.16 9.49
C GLU A 323 2.73 18.27 8.66
N SER A 324 1.42 18.40 8.88
CA SER A 324 0.44 17.68 8.06
C SER A 324 0.63 18.00 6.58
N ARG A 325 0.94 16.99 5.78
CA ARG A 325 1.02 17.08 4.30
C ARG A 325 -0.33 16.87 3.64
N GLU A 326 -1.40 16.88 4.42
CA GLU A 326 -2.76 16.80 3.94
C GLU A 326 -3.44 18.17 4.07
N LEU A 327 -4.16 18.54 3.02
CA LEU A 327 -5.00 19.72 3.02
C LEU A 327 -6.41 19.33 2.61
N VAL A 328 -7.39 19.66 3.46
CA VAL A 328 -8.81 19.56 3.12
C VAL A 328 -9.36 20.96 2.97
N VAL A 329 -9.97 21.25 1.83
CA VAL A 329 -10.57 22.54 1.52
C VAL A 329 -12.03 22.32 1.16
N ALA A 330 -12.94 23.06 1.80
CA ALA A 330 -14.37 22.90 1.57
C ALA A 330 -15.13 24.23 1.59
N GLY A 331 -16.26 24.28 0.90
CA GLY A 331 -17.13 25.45 0.90
C GLY A 331 -16.43 26.72 0.39
N ALA A 332 -16.68 27.84 1.07
CA ALA A 332 -16.17 29.15 0.65
C ALA A 332 -14.63 29.29 0.72
N ASP A 333 -13.95 28.49 1.56
CA ASP A 333 -12.49 28.54 1.70
C ASP A 333 -11.76 28.05 0.44
N ALA A 334 -12.45 27.32 -0.45
CA ALA A 334 -11.89 26.77 -1.67
C ALA A 334 -11.59 27.79 -2.76
N ALA A 335 -12.20 28.98 -2.70
CA ALA A 335 -11.94 30.03 -3.69
C ALA A 335 -10.48 30.53 -3.67
N SER A 336 -9.75 30.33 -2.57
CA SER A 336 -8.36 30.77 -2.41
C SER A 336 -7.36 29.63 -2.15
N MET A 337 -7.82 28.38 -2.05
CA MET A 337 -7.01 27.23 -1.63
C MET A 337 -6.20 27.52 -0.36
N ARG A 338 -6.85 28.15 0.63
CA ARG A 338 -6.19 28.57 1.86
C ARG A 338 -5.50 27.38 2.54
N GLY A 339 -4.23 27.56 2.90
CA GLY A 339 -3.41 26.50 3.50
C GLY A 339 -2.58 25.69 2.50
N MET A 340 -2.77 25.90 1.20
CA MET A 340 -1.90 25.33 0.17
C MET A 340 -0.47 25.84 0.35
N ARG A 341 0.49 24.91 0.39
CA ARG A 341 1.92 25.19 0.53
C ARG A 341 2.74 24.10 -0.19
N PRO A 342 4.04 24.33 -0.46
CA PRO A 342 4.84 23.42 -1.29
C PRO A 342 4.94 21.98 -0.79
N GLY A 343 4.75 21.74 0.50
CA GLY A 343 4.84 20.41 1.12
C GLY A 343 3.52 19.63 1.21
N ILE A 344 2.41 20.13 0.65
CA ILE A 344 1.17 19.35 0.57
C ILE A 344 1.38 18.18 -0.40
N GLU A 345 1.01 16.99 0.04
CA GLU A 345 1.05 15.75 -0.73
C GLU A 345 -0.33 15.22 -1.10
N ARG A 346 -1.32 15.47 -0.25
CA ARG A 346 -2.70 15.04 -0.44
C ARG A 346 -3.63 16.24 -0.30
N LEU A 347 -4.44 16.47 -1.33
CA LEU A 347 -5.43 17.54 -1.36
C LEU A 347 -6.81 16.96 -1.55
N THR A 348 -7.74 17.34 -0.68
CA THR A 348 -9.15 16.99 -0.79
C THR A 348 -9.97 18.26 -0.90
N VAL A 349 -10.70 18.44 -2.00
CA VAL A 349 -11.57 19.60 -2.26
C VAL A 349 -13.02 19.14 -2.29
N LEU A 350 -13.85 19.65 -1.38
CA LEU A 350 -15.22 19.15 -1.15
C LEU A 350 -16.25 20.27 -1.19
N ASN A 351 -17.35 20.08 -1.92
CA ASN A 351 -18.52 20.97 -1.88
C ASN A 351 -18.12 22.45 -2.07
N ALA A 352 -17.36 22.72 -3.12
CA ALA A 352 -16.60 23.94 -3.28
C ALA A 352 -16.91 24.61 -4.64
N PRO A 353 -18.12 25.17 -4.83
CA PRO A 353 -18.40 25.91 -6.05
C PRO A 353 -17.42 27.08 -6.18
N LEU A 354 -16.87 27.28 -7.39
CA LEU A 354 -15.87 28.32 -7.69
C LEU A 354 -14.47 28.08 -7.09
N ALA A 355 -14.10 26.83 -6.77
CA ALA A 355 -12.73 26.52 -6.37
C ALA A 355 -11.72 26.95 -7.46
N ASP A 356 -10.63 27.59 -7.04
CA ASP A 356 -9.57 28.05 -7.93
C ASP A 356 -8.36 27.13 -7.81
N PHE A 357 -8.08 26.31 -8.82
CA PHE A 357 -6.96 25.38 -8.82
C PHE A 357 -5.63 26.00 -9.27
N ARG A 358 -5.59 27.29 -9.65
CA ARG A 358 -4.33 27.96 -10.06
C ARG A 358 -3.20 27.82 -9.03
N PRO A 359 -3.44 27.88 -7.71
CA PRO A 359 -2.39 27.66 -6.69
C PRO A 359 -1.77 26.27 -6.71
N LEU A 360 -2.39 25.29 -7.38
CA LEU A 360 -1.86 23.92 -7.49
C LEU A 360 -0.76 23.79 -8.54
N ARG A 361 -0.67 24.74 -9.48
CA ARG A 361 0.26 24.69 -10.60
C ARG A 361 1.70 24.61 -10.09
N GLY A 362 2.39 23.53 -10.46
CA GLY A 362 3.79 23.32 -10.07
C GLY A 362 4.00 23.05 -8.58
N ALA A 363 2.96 22.68 -7.83
CA ALA A 363 3.12 22.22 -6.45
C ALA A 363 4.00 20.95 -6.43
N PRO A 364 5.23 21.01 -5.86
CA PRO A 364 6.28 20.05 -6.17
C PRO A 364 6.06 18.68 -5.54
N THR A 365 5.20 18.58 -4.53
CA THR A 365 4.91 17.33 -3.82
C THR A 365 3.47 16.88 -3.89
N LEU A 366 2.60 17.52 -4.69
CA LEU A 366 1.18 17.17 -4.70
C LEU A 366 0.94 15.89 -5.53
N TRP A 367 0.84 14.75 -4.85
CA TRP A 367 0.75 13.42 -5.47
C TRP A 367 -0.68 12.90 -5.58
N GLN A 368 -1.57 13.28 -4.66
CA GLN A 368 -2.95 12.82 -4.65
C GLN A 368 -3.91 13.99 -4.54
N ILE A 369 -4.93 13.98 -5.39
CA ILE A 369 -6.02 14.95 -5.35
C ILE A 369 -7.36 14.22 -5.41
N THR A 370 -8.23 14.54 -4.46
CA THR A 370 -9.65 14.17 -4.49
C THR A 370 -10.48 15.44 -4.66
N VAL A 371 -11.34 15.45 -5.67
CA VAL A 371 -12.26 16.57 -5.97
C VAL A 371 -13.68 16.04 -5.97
N GLU A 372 -14.51 16.52 -5.06
CA GLU A 372 -15.91 16.11 -4.94
C GLU A 372 -16.85 17.30 -4.86
N ASN A 373 -17.88 17.28 -5.70
CA ASN A 373 -18.91 18.32 -5.78
C ASN A 373 -18.32 19.73 -5.97
N VAL A 374 -17.48 19.87 -7.01
CA VAL A 374 -16.82 21.13 -7.40
C VAL A 374 -17.20 21.46 -8.85
N PRO A 375 -18.46 21.86 -9.12
CA PRO A 375 -18.94 22.03 -10.49
C PRO A 375 -18.11 23.07 -11.25
N GLY A 376 -17.68 22.71 -12.47
CA GLY A 376 -16.90 23.59 -13.35
C GLY A 376 -15.43 23.77 -12.96
N ALA A 377 -14.86 22.87 -12.15
CA ALA A 377 -13.44 22.91 -11.81
C ALA A 377 -12.54 22.88 -13.05
N ASP A 378 -11.62 23.85 -13.15
CA ASP A 378 -10.58 23.89 -14.18
C ASP A 378 -9.43 22.97 -13.79
N LEU A 379 -9.25 21.86 -14.51
CA LEU A 379 -8.14 20.93 -14.29
C LEU A 379 -6.83 21.38 -14.99
N GLY A 380 -6.83 22.48 -15.74
CA GLY A 380 -5.67 23.09 -16.40
C GLY A 380 -4.42 23.20 -15.52
N PRO A 381 -4.53 23.68 -14.26
CA PRO A 381 -3.40 23.76 -13.34
C PRO A 381 -2.74 22.42 -13.02
N LEU A 382 -3.46 21.30 -13.14
CA LEU A 382 -2.93 19.97 -12.81
C LEU A 382 -1.92 19.45 -13.85
N ARG A 383 -1.95 19.95 -15.09
CA ARG A 383 -1.06 19.51 -16.18
C ARG A 383 0.42 19.50 -15.82
N ASP A 384 0.85 20.52 -15.05
CA ASP A 384 2.25 20.72 -14.63
C ASP A 384 2.46 20.33 -13.15
N THR A 385 1.45 19.75 -12.52
CA THR A 385 1.50 19.27 -11.13
C THR A 385 1.73 17.78 -11.16
N PRO A 386 2.62 17.22 -10.33
CA PRO A 386 3.02 15.83 -10.46
C PRO A 386 2.02 14.86 -9.84
N VAL A 387 0.71 15.08 -10.06
CA VAL A 387 -0.37 14.25 -9.54
C VAL A 387 -0.22 12.83 -10.08
N GLU A 388 -0.32 11.87 -9.17
CA GLU A 388 -0.25 10.44 -9.45
C GLU A 388 -1.62 9.79 -9.35
N LEU A 389 -2.38 10.18 -8.32
CA LEU A 389 -3.70 9.65 -8.03
C LEU A 389 -4.73 10.77 -8.07
N LEU A 390 -5.70 10.64 -8.96
CA LEU A 390 -6.73 11.65 -9.16
C LEU A 390 -8.11 10.99 -9.00
N ASP A 391 -8.88 11.44 -8.02
CA ASP A 391 -10.26 11.03 -7.81
C ASP A 391 -11.19 12.21 -8.08
N LEU A 392 -12.07 12.07 -9.08
CA LEU A 392 -12.98 13.11 -9.52
C LEU A 392 -14.43 12.65 -9.38
N ALA A 393 -15.19 13.29 -8.51
CA ALA A 393 -16.61 13.07 -8.29
C ALA A 393 -17.41 14.36 -8.56
N MET A 394 -17.82 14.56 -9.80
CA MET A 394 -18.42 15.81 -10.27
C MET A 394 -19.51 15.57 -11.33
N ASP A 395 -20.44 16.51 -11.46
CA ASP A 395 -21.55 16.40 -12.42
C ASP A 395 -21.09 16.30 -13.87
N ALA A 396 -20.02 17.03 -14.22
CA ALA A 396 -19.36 16.99 -15.52
C ALA A 396 -17.84 17.14 -15.34
N ILE A 397 -17.06 16.43 -16.14
CA ILE A 397 -15.60 16.37 -16.05
C ILE A 397 -15.01 16.53 -17.46
N ASP A 398 -14.13 17.50 -17.63
CA ASP A 398 -13.31 17.67 -18.83
C ASP A 398 -11.89 17.13 -18.58
N LEU A 399 -11.49 16.09 -19.30
CA LEU A 399 -10.18 15.45 -19.17
C LEU A 399 -9.13 16.00 -20.12
N TRP A 400 -9.48 16.90 -21.07
CA TRP A 400 -8.52 17.44 -22.04
C TRP A 400 -7.31 18.13 -21.39
N PRO A 401 -7.44 18.83 -20.25
CA PRO A 401 -6.29 19.36 -19.53
C PRO A 401 -5.25 18.32 -19.10
N LEU A 402 -5.64 17.04 -18.97
CA LEU A 402 -4.77 15.94 -18.56
C LEU A 402 -4.05 15.27 -19.74
N ALA A 403 -4.26 15.71 -20.98
CA ALA A 403 -3.55 15.17 -22.13
C ALA A 403 -2.02 15.30 -21.96
N GLY A 404 -1.32 14.17 -22.03
CA GLY A 404 0.13 14.09 -21.88
C GLY A 404 0.63 14.24 -20.43
N HIS A 405 -0.25 14.09 -19.43
CA HIS A 405 0.12 14.26 -18.02
C HIS A 405 1.26 13.31 -17.62
N ALA A 406 2.38 13.86 -17.16
CA ALA A 406 3.64 13.12 -17.04
C ALA A 406 3.66 12.04 -15.95
N THR A 407 2.86 12.21 -14.89
CA THR A 407 2.92 11.38 -13.68
C THR A 407 1.63 10.67 -13.33
N LEU A 408 0.52 10.90 -14.05
CA LEU A 408 -0.79 10.35 -13.67
C LEU A 408 -0.74 8.82 -13.80
N ARG A 409 -1.13 8.11 -12.74
CA ARG A 409 -1.03 6.64 -12.60
C ARG A 409 -2.39 5.98 -12.47
N LEU A 410 -3.25 6.55 -11.64
CA LEU A 410 -4.58 6.05 -11.36
C LEU A 410 -5.59 7.19 -11.43
N LEU A 411 -6.66 6.99 -12.19
CA LEU A 411 -7.77 7.92 -12.29
C LEU A 411 -9.08 7.21 -11.93
N THR A 412 -9.79 7.77 -10.95
CA THR A 412 -11.13 7.35 -10.55
C THR A 412 -12.13 8.42 -10.98
N LEU A 413 -13.17 8.03 -11.71
CA LEU A 413 -14.21 8.93 -12.19
C LEU A 413 -15.58 8.54 -11.62
N ARG A 414 -16.27 9.53 -11.05
CA ARG A 414 -17.68 9.43 -10.65
C ARG A 414 -18.44 10.59 -11.26
N THR A 415 -19.25 10.30 -12.28
CA THR A 415 -20.01 11.33 -12.99
C THR A 415 -21.18 10.75 -13.77
N ALA A 416 -22.29 11.50 -13.77
CA ALA A 416 -23.47 11.17 -14.55
C ALA A 416 -23.36 11.64 -16.01
N SER A 417 -22.53 12.64 -16.28
CA SER A 417 -22.34 13.15 -17.65
C SER A 417 -21.35 12.26 -18.41
N PRO A 418 -21.59 12.00 -19.71
CA PRO A 418 -20.63 11.25 -20.52
C PRO A 418 -19.26 11.95 -20.60
N VAL A 419 -18.20 11.20 -20.30
CA VAL A 419 -16.80 11.66 -20.36
C VAL A 419 -16.10 11.09 -21.59
N ASP A 420 -15.25 11.91 -22.22
CA ASP A 420 -14.32 11.50 -23.27
C ASP A 420 -12.96 11.09 -22.66
N LEU A 421 -12.55 9.84 -22.92
CA LEU A 421 -11.29 9.27 -22.41
C LEU A 421 -10.10 9.51 -23.35
N THR A 422 -10.31 10.03 -24.56
CA THR A 422 -9.26 10.25 -25.57
C THR A 422 -8.00 10.95 -25.04
N PRO A 423 -8.10 11.99 -24.17
CA PRO A 423 -6.91 12.65 -23.59
C PRO A 423 -5.95 11.69 -22.88
N LEU A 424 -6.49 10.64 -22.26
CA LEU A 424 -5.75 9.70 -21.42
C LEU A 424 -4.80 8.80 -22.21
N VAL A 425 -5.05 8.59 -23.51
CA VAL A 425 -4.19 7.79 -24.40
C VAL A 425 -2.75 8.29 -24.44
N SER A 426 -2.58 9.59 -24.24
CA SER A 426 -1.27 10.24 -24.24
C SER A 426 -0.55 10.24 -22.88
N CYS A 427 -1.18 9.74 -21.81
CA CYS A 427 -0.60 9.70 -20.47
C CYS A 427 0.35 8.49 -20.33
N PRO A 428 1.68 8.68 -20.29
CA PRO A 428 2.64 7.59 -20.40
C PRO A 428 2.68 6.66 -19.19
N ARG A 429 2.14 7.07 -18.03
CA ARG A 429 2.22 6.31 -16.78
C ARG A 429 0.86 5.87 -16.24
N LEU A 430 -0.22 6.17 -16.95
CA LEU A 430 -1.57 5.77 -16.55
C LEU A 430 -1.71 4.26 -16.72
N TYR A 431 -1.92 3.56 -15.62
CA TYR A 431 -2.14 2.12 -15.64
C TYR A 431 -3.43 1.69 -14.94
N GLY A 432 -4.06 2.54 -14.14
CA GLY A 432 -5.26 2.22 -13.38
C GLY A 432 -6.44 3.12 -13.73
N LEU A 433 -7.60 2.53 -14.00
CA LEU A 433 -8.86 3.24 -14.21
C LEU A 433 -10.01 2.63 -13.42
N ASP A 434 -10.73 3.47 -12.66
CA ASP A 434 -12.07 3.14 -12.15
C ASP A 434 -13.11 4.02 -12.84
N LEU A 435 -13.93 3.38 -13.67
CA LEU A 435 -15.02 4.02 -14.40
C LEU A 435 -16.39 3.45 -13.97
N SER A 436 -16.43 2.67 -12.88
CA SER A 436 -17.64 1.97 -12.43
C SER A 436 -18.80 2.91 -12.10
N GLN A 437 -18.53 4.16 -11.75
CA GLN A 437 -19.53 5.18 -11.47
C GLN A 437 -19.47 6.36 -12.47
N ALA A 438 -18.87 6.14 -13.65
CA ALA A 438 -18.82 7.12 -14.72
C ALA A 438 -19.65 6.67 -15.92
N THR A 439 -20.22 7.66 -16.61
CA THR A 439 -20.74 7.45 -17.97
C THR A 439 -19.63 7.82 -18.95
N VAL A 440 -19.36 6.96 -19.93
CA VAL A 440 -18.27 7.12 -20.89
C VAL A 440 -18.85 7.16 -22.30
N ASN A 441 -18.38 8.08 -23.14
CA ASN A 441 -18.86 8.23 -24.52
C ASN A 441 -18.49 7.02 -25.40
N ASP A 442 -17.24 6.58 -25.30
CA ASP A 442 -16.72 5.45 -26.06
C ASP A 442 -15.72 4.65 -25.23
N LEU A 443 -16.10 3.43 -24.85
CA LEU A 443 -15.21 2.49 -24.15
C LEU A 443 -14.16 1.87 -25.08
N GLY A 444 -14.29 2.00 -26.41
CA GLY A 444 -13.32 1.51 -27.37
C GLY A 444 -11.91 2.12 -27.19
N VAL A 445 -11.84 3.36 -26.68
CA VAL A 445 -10.59 4.07 -26.36
C VAL A 445 -9.72 3.30 -25.36
N LEU A 446 -10.31 2.45 -24.51
CA LEU A 446 -9.55 1.64 -23.55
C LEU A 446 -8.55 0.68 -24.22
N ALA A 447 -8.80 0.26 -25.46
CA ALA A 447 -7.88 -0.58 -26.22
C ALA A 447 -6.58 0.15 -26.63
N ASP A 448 -6.60 1.48 -26.68
CA ASP A 448 -5.44 2.31 -27.03
C ASP A 448 -4.56 2.66 -25.80
N LEU A 449 -5.03 2.36 -24.58
CA LEU A 449 -4.28 2.57 -23.34
C LEU A 449 -3.26 1.44 -23.11
N LYS A 450 -2.11 1.56 -23.78
CA LYS A 450 -1.06 0.52 -23.84
C LYS A 450 -0.47 0.09 -22.48
N ASN A 451 -0.56 0.95 -21.47
CA ASN A 451 0.01 0.71 -20.15
C ASN A 451 -1.06 0.34 -19.10
N LEU A 452 -2.31 0.13 -19.51
CA LEU A 452 -3.41 -0.19 -18.59
C LEU A 452 -3.21 -1.59 -17.98
N LEU A 453 -3.01 -1.63 -16.67
CA LEU A 453 -2.84 -2.85 -15.86
C LEU A 453 -4.06 -3.13 -14.98
N TYR A 454 -4.81 -2.11 -14.57
CA TYR A 454 -5.98 -2.23 -13.71
C TYR A 454 -7.19 -1.50 -14.31
N LEU A 455 -8.32 -2.21 -14.36
CA LEU A 455 -9.58 -1.66 -14.87
C LEU A 455 -10.76 -2.13 -14.03
N ARG A 456 -11.53 -1.17 -13.52
CA ARG A 456 -12.76 -1.41 -12.77
C ARG A 456 -13.96 -0.85 -13.52
N LEU A 457 -14.91 -1.74 -13.84
CA LEU A 457 -16.13 -1.43 -14.59
C LEU A 457 -17.34 -2.16 -13.98
N ARG A 458 -18.54 -1.65 -14.27
CA ARG A 458 -19.79 -2.38 -14.04
C ARG A 458 -20.02 -3.44 -15.12
N ARG A 459 -20.96 -4.34 -14.87
CA ARG A 459 -21.27 -5.43 -15.79
C ARG A 459 -21.63 -4.94 -17.19
N ALA A 460 -22.52 -3.95 -17.30
CA ALA A 460 -22.95 -3.42 -18.59
C ALA A 460 -21.79 -2.79 -19.38
N GLN A 461 -20.84 -2.16 -18.69
CA GLN A 461 -19.66 -1.56 -19.31
C GLN A 461 -18.67 -2.64 -19.80
N TRP A 462 -18.48 -3.73 -19.03
CA TRP A 462 -17.71 -4.88 -19.49
C TRP A 462 -18.33 -5.51 -20.75
N GLU A 463 -19.66 -5.71 -20.75
CA GLU A 463 -20.40 -6.25 -21.89
C GLU A 463 -20.22 -5.35 -23.14
N GLU A 464 -20.38 -4.03 -23.00
CA GLU A 464 -20.14 -3.07 -24.09
C GLU A 464 -18.70 -3.09 -24.60
N LEU A 465 -17.73 -3.15 -23.69
CA LEU A 465 -16.30 -3.18 -24.02
C LEU A 465 -15.96 -4.42 -24.86
N TRP A 466 -16.43 -5.60 -24.44
CA TRP A 466 -16.21 -6.85 -25.17
C TRP A 466 -16.82 -6.84 -26.57
N GLU A 467 -18.02 -6.27 -26.75
CA GLU A 467 -18.68 -6.17 -28.05
C GLU A 467 -17.92 -5.28 -29.04
N ARG A 468 -17.30 -4.20 -28.55
CA ARG A 468 -16.66 -3.19 -29.41
C ARG A 468 -15.20 -3.49 -29.73
N ALA A 469 -14.42 -3.88 -28.73
CA ALA A 469 -12.96 -3.87 -28.83
C ALA A 469 -12.27 -5.06 -28.14
N GLY A 470 -13.02 -6.00 -27.55
CA GLY A 470 -12.46 -6.95 -26.58
C GLY A 470 -12.05 -6.24 -25.29
N HIS A 471 -11.09 -6.76 -24.53
CA HIS A 471 -10.51 -6.05 -23.39
C HIS A 471 -9.02 -5.74 -23.63
N PRO A 472 -8.44 -4.76 -22.92
CA PRO A 472 -7.01 -4.46 -23.03
C PRO A 472 -6.16 -5.70 -22.71
N ALA A 473 -5.22 -6.05 -23.57
CA ALA A 473 -4.43 -7.29 -23.46
C ALA A 473 -3.41 -7.27 -22.30
N GLY A 474 -3.08 -6.09 -21.78
CA GLY A 474 -2.07 -5.90 -20.74
C GLY A 474 -2.60 -5.89 -19.30
N LEU A 475 -3.89 -6.17 -19.07
CA LEU A 475 -4.45 -6.13 -17.72
C LEU A 475 -3.77 -7.14 -16.81
N ALA A 476 -3.25 -6.65 -15.68
CA ALA A 476 -2.78 -7.45 -14.55
C ALA A 476 -3.94 -7.85 -13.63
N ALA A 477 -4.93 -6.96 -13.49
CA ALA A 477 -6.13 -7.19 -12.70
C ALA A 477 -7.34 -6.47 -13.31
N ALA A 478 -8.52 -7.08 -13.19
CA ALA A 478 -9.78 -6.52 -13.63
C ALA A 478 -10.81 -6.63 -12.51
N GLU A 479 -11.67 -5.64 -12.35
CA GLU A 479 -12.70 -5.66 -11.31
C GLU A 479 -14.11 -5.49 -11.89
N LEU A 480 -15.02 -6.37 -11.48
CA LEU A 480 -16.45 -6.27 -11.66
C LEU A 480 -17.06 -5.55 -10.46
N ALA A 481 -17.36 -4.28 -10.63
CA ALA A 481 -17.94 -3.45 -9.58
C ALA A 481 -19.39 -3.84 -9.25
N ALA A 482 -19.82 -3.47 -8.03
CA ALA A 482 -21.24 -3.52 -7.66
C ALA A 482 -22.08 -2.56 -8.51
N GLU A 483 -23.34 -2.91 -8.74
CA GLU A 483 -24.27 -2.07 -9.48
C GLU A 483 -24.77 -0.93 -8.58
N PRO A 484 -24.96 0.30 -9.09
CA PRO A 484 -25.46 1.39 -8.26
C PRO A 484 -26.90 1.07 -7.78
N PRO A 485 -27.31 1.66 -6.63
CA PRO A 485 -28.68 1.52 -6.14
C PRO A 485 -29.72 1.93 -7.21
N ARG A 486 -30.84 1.21 -7.29
CA ARG A 486 -31.92 1.48 -8.25
C ARG A 486 -32.66 2.79 -7.98
N GLU A 487 -32.70 3.23 -6.73
CA GLU A 487 -33.20 4.55 -6.36
C GLU A 487 -32.03 5.51 -6.35
N ARG A 488 -32.10 6.57 -7.18
CA ARG A 488 -31.16 7.71 -7.14
C ARG A 488 -31.32 8.43 -5.81
N ALA A 489 -30.79 7.85 -4.73
CA ALA A 489 -30.56 8.57 -3.50
C ALA A 489 -29.44 9.57 -3.80
N TRP A 490 -29.81 10.84 -3.91
CA TRP A 490 -28.87 11.94 -3.94
C TRP A 490 -27.90 11.80 -2.76
N TRP A 491 -26.62 11.99 -3.05
CA TRP A 491 -25.45 11.64 -2.23
C TRP A 491 -25.37 12.35 -0.87
N TRP A 492 -26.27 13.30 -0.58
CA TRP A 492 -26.43 13.92 0.74
C TRP A 492 -27.26 13.09 1.72
N SER A 493 -27.79 11.94 1.31
CA SER A 493 -28.42 10.98 2.22
C SER A 493 -27.35 10.27 3.06
N VAL A 494 -27.17 10.72 4.30
CA VAL A 494 -26.27 10.12 5.32
C VAL A 494 -26.79 8.76 5.83
N ASP A 495 -27.71 8.12 5.12
CA ASP A 495 -28.24 6.82 5.51
C ASP A 495 -27.23 5.71 5.17
N ARG A 496 -26.34 5.46 6.13
CA ARG A 496 -25.28 4.45 6.13
C ARG A 496 -25.78 2.99 6.05
N SER A 497 -27.05 2.76 5.72
CA SER A 497 -27.70 1.44 5.77
C SER A 497 -27.97 0.79 4.40
N TYR A 498 -27.75 1.49 3.29
CA TYR A 498 -27.98 0.95 1.95
C TYR A 498 -26.70 0.45 1.29
N HIS A 499 -26.59 -0.87 1.13
CA HIS A 499 -25.53 -1.50 0.34
C HIS A 499 -25.95 -1.61 -1.13
N ALA A 500 -25.08 -1.19 -2.04
CA ALA A 500 -25.27 -1.37 -3.47
C ALA A 500 -25.39 -2.88 -3.79
N PRO A 501 -26.31 -3.30 -4.68
CA PRO A 501 -26.47 -4.71 -5.00
C PRO A 501 -25.18 -5.28 -5.60
N GLU A 502 -24.55 -6.18 -4.86
CA GLU A 502 -23.33 -6.86 -5.31
C GLU A 502 -23.67 -7.90 -6.41
N PRO A 503 -22.75 -8.14 -7.37
CA PRO A 503 -22.94 -9.18 -8.37
C PRO A 503 -23.12 -10.54 -7.70
N SER A 504 -23.99 -11.39 -8.26
CA SER A 504 -24.10 -12.76 -7.75
C SER A 504 -22.84 -13.56 -8.05
N LEU A 505 -22.57 -14.61 -7.27
CA LEU A 505 -21.45 -15.51 -7.51
C LEU A 505 -21.45 -16.09 -8.94
N ARG A 506 -22.64 -16.44 -9.45
CA ARG A 506 -22.81 -16.91 -10.84
C ARG A 506 -22.46 -15.84 -11.87
N THR A 507 -22.80 -14.58 -11.60
CA THR A 507 -22.42 -13.44 -12.44
C THR A 507 -20.92 -13.29 -12.48
N ALA A 508 -20.25 -13.35 -11.32
CA ALA A 508 -18.80 -13.24 -11.22
C ALA A 508 -18.07 -14.37 -11.95
N VAL A 509 -18.53 -15.62 -11.78
CA VAL A 509 -17.97 -16.79 -12.49
C VAL A 509 -18.10 -16.63 -14.00
N LYS A 510 -19.28 -16.22 -14.49
CA LYS A 510 -19.48 -15.98 -15.93
C LYS A 510 -18.56 -14.87 -16.42
N TRP A 511 -18.52 -13.74 -15.72
CA TRP A 511 -17.66 -12.60 -16.07
C TRP A 511 -16.18 -12.98 -16.11
N ALA A 512 -15.69 -13.75 -15.13
CA ALA A 512 -14.32 -14.24 -15.11
C ALA A 512 -14.04 -15.19 -16.30
N ALA A 513 -15.00 -16.03 -16.68
CA ALA A 513 -14.89 -16.90 -17.85
C ALA A 513 -14.88 -16.11 -19.17
N ASP A 514 -15.71 -15.06 -19.28
CA ASP A 514 -15.73 -14.16 -20.44
C ASP A 514 -14.42 -13.35 -20.54
N LEU A 515 -13.80 -13.01 -19.40
CA LEU A 515 -12.53 -12.28 -19.31
C LEU A 515 -11.30 -13.15 -19.59
N ALA A 516 -11.15 -14.30 -18.93
CA ALA A 516 -9.93 -15.12 -18.96
C ALA A 516 -10.08 -16.42 -19.78
N GLY A 517 -11.28 -16.72 -20.28
CA GLY A 517 -11.54 -17.92 -21.07
C GLY A 517 -11.21 -19.21 -20.33
N ARG A 518 -10.52 -20.13 -21.02
CA ARG A 518 -10.06 -21.42 -20.45
C ARG A 518 -8.95 -21.27 -19.40
N SER A 519 -8.35 -20.09 -19.26
CA SER A 519 -7.33 -19.80 -18.24
C SER A 519 -7.95 -19.43 -16.89
N ALA A 520 -9.28 -19.36 -16.80
CA ALA A 520 -9.98 -19.14 -15.54
C ALA A 520 -9.77 -20.30 -14.57
N ASP A 521 -9.15 -20.04 -13.42
CA ASP A 521 -8.93 -21.01 -12.33
C ASP A 521 -10.14 -21.16 -11.39
N VAL A 522 -11.34 -20.89 -11.92
CA VAL A 522 -12.56 -20.75 -11.14
C VAL A 522 -13.28 -22.08 -11.06
N ARG A 523 -13.22 -22.73 -9.90
CA ARG A 523 -13.90 -24.01 -9.65
C ARG A 523 -15.21 -23.78 -8.91
N THR A 524 -16.33 -24.15 -9.52
CA THR A 524 -17.66 -24.04 -8.92
C THR A 524 -18.11 -25.37 -8.32
N PHE A 525 -18.67 -25.32 -7.12
CA PHE A 525 -19.22 -26.47 -6.41
C PHE A 525 -20.66 -26.18 -6.02
N ALA A 526 -21.52 -27.20 -6.02
CA ALA A 526 -22.89 -27.07 -5.55
C ALA A 526 -23.36 -28.40 -4.97
N GLY A 527 -24.16 -28.34 -3.91
CA GLY A 527 -24.60 -29.55 -3.24
C GLY A 527 -25.73 -29.34 -2.25
N ARG A 528 -26.09 -30.44 -1.59
CA ARG A 528 -27.03 -30.47 -0.48
C ARG A 528 -26.33 -30.90 0.80
N PHE A 529 -26.86 -30.45 1.93
CA PHE A 529 -26.39 -30.82 3.26
C PHE A 529 -27.56 -31.14 4.19
N ALA A 530 -27.30 -31.94 5.24
CA ALA A 530 -28.33 -32.30 6.18
C ALA A 530 -28.62 -31.11 7.11
N ARG A 531 -29.90 -30.75 7.28
CA ARG A 531 -30.27 -29.82 8.34
C ARG A 531 -29.98 -30.51 9.66
N GLY A 532 -29.03 -30.00 10.45
CA GLY A 532 -28.87 -30.40 11.83
C GLY A 532 -30.24 -30.35 12.49
N GLY A 533 -30.77 -31.51 12.86
CA GLY A 533 -32.05 -31.59 13.56
C GLY A 533 -31.93 -30.75 14.82
N SER A 534 -32.90 -29.88 15.06
CA SER A 534 -33.09 -29.32 16.39
C SER A 534 -33.08 -30.49 17.37
N ALA A 535 -32.07 -30.57 18.23
CA ALA A 535 -32.20 -31.32 19.46
C ALA A 535 -33.26 -30.59 20.28
N SER A 536 -34.52 -30.91 20.02
CA SER A 536 -35.60 -30.66 20.95
C SER A 536 -35.37 -31.63 22.11
N ARG A 537 -34.88 -31.12 23.23
CA ARG A 537 -35.34 -31.45 24.57
C ARG A 537 -34.84 -30.44 25.58
#